data_AF-A0A914GH92-F1
#
_entry.id   AF-A0A914GH92-F1
#
_cell.length_a   1.000
_cell.length_b   1.000
_cell.length_c   1.000
_cell.angle_alpha   90.00
_cell.angle_beta   90.00
_cell.angle_gamma   90.00
#
_symmetry.space_group_name_H-M   'P 1'
#
loop_
_entity.id
_entity.type
_entity.pdbx_description
1 polymer ?
#
loop_
_entity_poly.entity_id
_entity_poly.type
_entity_poly.pdbx_seq_one_letter_code
_entity_poly.pdbx_strand_id
1 'polypeptide(L)'
;MSHLYKQYMRVIAKWPRDKFKSDQRNLGFFFERELEKIFKYSPVPPETGVCERRLKALTELVDSRHQHDFPHKYTSGIFGMKLPQLHEINSDEFRHQIGLGEPKKSLFAKLFDRK
;
A
#
# COMPACT_ATOMS: atom_id res chain seq x y z
N MET A 1 -4.17 -4.47 23.25
CA MET A 1 -4.50 -4.38 21.80
C MET A 1 -4.72 -2.95 21.30
N SER A 2 -5.53 -2.11 21.96
CA SER A 2 -5.75 -0.70 21.52
C SER A 2 -4.46 0.12 21.36
N HIS A 3 -3.45 -0.10 22.21
CA HIS A 3 -2.15 0.57 22.10
C HIS A 3 -1.37 0.14 20.84
N LEU A 4 -1.36 -1.16 20.48
CA LEU A 4 -0.69 -1.67 19.28
C LEU A 4 -1.34 -1.09 18.02
N TYR A 5 -2.68 -1.09 17.95
CA TYR A 5 -3.40 -0.46 16.84
C TYR A 5 -2.99 1.00 16.64
N LYS A 6 -2.92 1.80 17.72
CA LYS A 6 -2.47 3.20 17.64
C LYS A 6 -1.03 3.31 17.14
N GLN A 7 -0.13 2.43 17.56
CA GLN A 7 1.26 2.42 17.10
C GLN A 7 1.36 2.08 15.60
N TYR A 8 0.63 1.06 15.15
CA TYR A 8 0.52 0.72 13.74
C TYR A 8 0.02 1.90 12.88
N MET A 9 -1.06 2.56 13.31
CA MET A 9 -1.60 3.73 12.61
C MET A 9 -0.59 4.87 12.53
N ARG A 10 0.22 5.11 13.57
CA ARG A 10 1.29 6.13 13.54
C ARG A 10 2.38 5.78 12.53
N VAL A 11 2.74 4.50 12.38
CA VAL A 11 3.74 4.05 11.41
C VAL A 11 3.21 4.23 9.99
N ILE A 12 1.97 3.79 9.72
CA ILE A 12 1.36 3.92 8.39
C ILE A 12 1.08 5.36 8.00
N ALA A 13 0.79 6.24 8.95
CA ALA A 13 0.64 7.68 8.67
C ALA A 13 1.91 8.31 8.06
N LYS A 14 3.09 7.72 8.27
CA LYS A 14 4.34 8.13 7.63
C LYS A 14 4.51 7.55 6.21
N TRP A 15 3.69 6.58 5.83
CA TRP A 15 3.81 5.92 4.53
C TRP A 15 3.45 6.90 3.41
N PRO A 16 4.28 7.01 2.35
CA PRO A 16 4.01 7.95 1.27
C PRO A 16 2.73 7.59 0.53
N ARG A 17 1.89 8.60 0.27
CA ARG A 17 0.72 8.45 -0.60
C ARG A 17 1.14 8.75 -2.04
N ASP A 18 1.08 7.73 -2.88
CA ASP A 18 1.42 7.82 -4.30
C ASP A 18 0.31 8.53 -5.07
N LYS A 19 0.60 9.71 -5.62
CA LYS A 19 -0.35 10.55 -6.37
C LYS A 19 -0.71 9.97 -7.74
N PHE A 20 0.06 9.01 -8.26
CA PHE A 20 -0.16 8.39 -9.57
C PHE A 20 -1.01 7.11 -9.49
N LYS A 21 -1.46 6.75 -8.28
CA LYS A 21 -2.26 5.56 -8.01
C LYS A 21 -3.53 5.96 -7.26
N SER A 22 -4.65 5.36 -7.64
CA SER A 22 -5.91 5.46 -6.90
C SER A 22 -5.79 4.89 -5.50
N ASP A 23 -6.76 5.26 -4.66
CA ASP A 23 -6.84 4.81 -3.27
C ASP A 23 -6.84 3.28 -3.13
N GLN A 24 -7.38 2.56 -4.13
CA GLN A 24 -7.39 1.10 -4.13
C GLN A 24 -6.01 0.48 -4.34
N ARG A 25 -5.13 1.15 -5.08
CA ARG A 25 -3.78 0.67 -5.44
C ARG A 25 -2.67 1.33 -4.61
N ASN A 26 -3.04 2.27 -3.77
CA ASN A 26 -2.13 2.96 -2.87
C ASN A 26 -1.90 2.10 -1.62
N LEU A 27 -0.63 1.81 -1.36
CA LEU A 27 -0.24 0.89 -0.28
C LEU A 27 -0.59 1.43 1.11
N GLY A 28 -0.54 2.75 1.32
CA GLY A 28 -0.91 3.37 2.60
C GLY A 28 -2.38 3.13 2.93
N PHE A 29 -3.27 3.42 1.97
CA PHE A 29 -4.72 3.17 2.13
C PHE A 29 -5.04 1.68 2.28
N PHE A 30 -4.32 0.81 1.56
CA PHE A 30 -4.44 -0.63 1.75
C PHE A 30 -4.12 -1.04 3.18
N PHE A 31 -3.00 -0.57 3.75
CA PHE A 31 -2.62 -0.90 5.12
C PHE A 31 -3.62 -0.38 6.15
N GLU A 32 -4.12 0.86 5.99
CA GLU A 32 -5.16 1.40 6.88
C GLU A 32 -6.39 0.47 6.92
N ARG A 33 -6.89 0.06 5.75
CA ARG A 33 -8.04 -0.86 5.64
C ARG A 33 -7.78 -2.23 6.24
N GLU A 34 -6.61 -2.81 5.98
CA GLU A 34 -6.26 -4.13 6.51
C GLU A 34 -6.11 -4.12 8.04
N LEU A 35 -5.58 -3.05 8.62
CA LEU A 35 -5.53 -2.91 10.07
C LEU A 35 -6.92 -2.79 10.69
N GLU A 36 -7.82 -2.03 10.06
CA GLU A 36 -9.20 -1.96 10.56
C GLU A 36 -9.87 -3.33 10.52
N LYS A 37 -9.69 -4.10 9.44
CA LYS A 37 -10.16 -5.49 9.35
C LYS A 37 -9.62 -6.35 10.49
N ILE A 38 -8.32 -6.32 10.72
CA ILE A 38 -7.67 -7.18 11.71
C ILE A 38 -8.04 -6.78 13.15
N PHE A 39 -8.06 -5.48 13.47
CA PHE A 39 -8.21 -5.02 14.86
C PHE A 39 -9.64 -4.68 15.27
N LYS A 40 -10.54 -4.33 14.32
CA LYS A 40 -11.93 -3.96 14.61
C LYS A 40 -12.92 -5.05 14.23
N TYR A 41 -12.69 -5.75 13.13
CA TYR A 41 -13.69 -6.64 12.51
C TYR A 41 -13.33 -8.13 12.60
N SER A 42 -12.09 -8.49 12.94
CA SER A 42 -11.68 -9.90 13.04
C SER A 42 -12.30 -10.56 14.28
N PRO A 43 -12.95 -11.73 14.13
CA PRO A 43 -13.47 -12.49 15.27
C PRO A 43 -12.35 -13.13 16.11
N VAL A 44 -11.16 -13.33 15.52
CA VAL A 44 -10.00 -13.87 16.22
C VAL A 44 -9.03 -12.73 16.53
N PRO A 45 -8.76 -12.44 17.82
CA PRO A 45 -7.80 -11.41 18.18
C PRO A 45 -6.39 -11.85 17.76
N PRO A 46 -5.59 -10.96 17.15
CA PRO A 46 -4.26 -11.34 16.72
C PRO A 46 -3.33 -11.54 17.92
N GLU A 47 -2.42 -12.50 17.79
CA GLU A 47 -1.45 -12.81 18.85
C GLU A 47 -0.51 -11.62 19.09
N THR A 48 -0.41 -11.19 20.35
CA THR A 48 0.33 -9.96 20.73
C THR A 48 1.80 -10.01 20.30
N GLY A 49 2.50 -11.12 20.55
CA GLY A 49 3.92 -11.24 20.18
C GLY A 49 4.16 -11.19 18.66
N VAL A 50 3.23 -11.74 17.86
CA VAL A 50 3.29 -11.64 16.39
C VAL A 50 3.06 -10.19 15.95
N CYS A 51 2.08 -9.50 16.55
CA CYS A 51 1.82 -8.10 16.26
C CYS A 51 3.00 -7.19 16.58
N GLU A 52 3.70 -7.41 17.68
CA GLU A 52 4.89 -6.63 18.05
C GLU A 52 6.04 -6.84 17.07
N ARG A 53 6.32 -8.10 16.68
CA ARG A 53 7.36 -8.41 15.67
C ARG A 53 7.05 -7.76 14.33
N ARG A 54 5.80 -7.84 13.87
CA ARG A 54 5.34 -7.22 12.62
C ARG A 54 5.41 -5.69 12.68
N LEU A 55 5.08 -5.08 13.82
CA LEU A 55 5.15 -3.64 14.01
C LEU A 55 6.60 -3.15 13.94
N LYS A 56 7.52 -3.87 14.57
CA LYS A 56 8.95 -3.58 14.50
C LYS A 56 9.45 -3.64 13.05
N ALA A 57 9.15 -4.71 12.33
CA ALA A 57 9.54 -4.86 10.93
C ALA A 57 8.97 -3.74 10.04
N LEU A 58 7.70 -3.38 10.24
CA LEU A 58 7.06 -2.30 9.48
C LEU A 58 7.72 -0.95 9.78
N THR A 59 8.07 -0.68 11.04
CA THR A 59 8.78 0.54 11.45
C THR A 59 10.15 0.61 10.76
N GLU A 60 10.90 -0.49 10.76
CA GLU A 60 12.22 -0.56 10.12
C GLU A 60 12.16 -0.32 8.60
N LEU A 61 11.08 -0.79 7.94
CA LEU A 61 10.83 -0.53 6.52
C LEU A 61 10.54 0.94 6.26
N VAL A 62 9.67 1.57 7.05
CA VAL A 62 9.31 2.99 6.89
C VAL A 62 10.50 3.90 7.11
N ASP A 63 11.26 3.64 8.18
CA ASP A 63 12.43 4.45 8.53
C ASP A 63 13.62 4.16 7.58
N SER A 64 13.44 3.29 6.58
CA SER A 64 14.45 2.94 5.57
C SER A 64 15.78 2.54 6.21
N ARG A 65 15.72 1.85 7.35
CA ARG A 65 16.86 1.63 8.27
C ARG A 65 18.09 1.07 7.55
N HIS A 66 17.87 0.16 6.60
CA HIS A 66 18.93 -0.56 5.89
C HIS A 66 19.28 0.04 4.51
N GLN A 67 18.74 1.22 4.16
CA GLN A 67 18.96 1.83 2.85
C GLN A 67 20.43 2.08 2.54
N HIS A 68 21.24 2.34 3.57
CA HIS A 68 22.68 2.63 3.43
C HIS A 68 23.59 1.49 3.86
N ASP A 69 23.03 0.42 4.45
CA ASP A 69 23.82 -0.69 4.98
C ASP A 69 24.44 -1.55 3.87
N PHE A 70 23.83 -1.52 2.67
CA PHE A 70 24.25 -2.31 1.52
C PHE A 70 24.36 -1.41 0.28
N PRO A 71 25.41 -0.57 0.17
CA PRO A 71 25.57 0.31 -0.97
C PRO A 71 25.78 -0.51 -2.25
N HIS A 72 24.95 -0.26 -3.26
CA HIS A 72 25.03 -0.91 -4.55
C HIS A 72 25.34 0.12 -5.66
N LYS A 73 26.16 -0.27 -6.64
CA LYS A 73 26.53 0.57 -7.79
C LYS A 73 25.52 0.50 -8.95
N TYR A 74 24.41 -0.21 -8.76
CA TYR A 74 23.40 -0.42 -9.78
C TYR A 74 22.43 0.78 -9.83
N THR A 75 22.41 1.49 -10.96
CA THR A 75 21.49 2.62 -11.21
C THR A 75 20.24 2.21 -11.98
N SER A 76 20.15 0.97 -12.44
CA SER A 76 18.98 0.45 -13.15
C SER A 76 18.06 -0.29 -12.19
N GLY A 77 16.85 0.23 -11.98
CA GLY A 77 15.72 -0.62 -11.59
C GLY A 77 15.51 -1.72 -12.65
N ILE A 78 14.77 -2.78 -12.30
CA ILE A 78 14.54 -4.09 -12.96
C ILE A 78 14.54 -4.15 -14.52
N PHE A 79 14.51 -3.04 -15.25
CA PHE A 79 14.57 -2.94 -16.72
C PHE A 79 15.45 -1.80 -17.29
N GLY A 80 16.38 -1.20 -16.54
CA GLY A 80 17.13 -0.03 -17.03
C GLY A 80 16.35 1.28 -16.99
N MET A 81 15.13 1.26 -16.44
CA MET A 81 14.23 2.40 -16.40
C MET A 81 14.55 3.33 -15.23
N LYS A 82 14.43 4.64 -15.48
CA LYS A 82 14.54 5.67 -14.45
C LYS A 82 13.27 5.68 -13.59
N LEU A 83 13.38 6.19 -12.37
CA LEU A 83 12.26 6.28 -11.43
C LEU A 83 11.00 6.97 -12.02
N PRO A 84 11.08 8.07 -12.79
CA PRO A 84 9.90 8.68 -13.41
C PRO A 84 9.19 7.74 -14.40
N GLN A 85 9.95 6.98 -15.20
CA GLN A 85 9.40 6.02 -16.15
C GLN A 85 8.71 4.86 -15.42
N LEU A 86 9.28 4.42 -14.28
CA LEU A 86 8.64 3.42 -13.43
C LEU A 86 7.33 3.92 -12.81
N HIS A 87 7.24 5.19 -12.45
CA HIS A 87 5.99 5.80 -11.97
C HIS A 87 4.94 5.86 -13.07
N GLU A 88 5.33 6.29 -14.28
CA GLU A 88 4.43 6.36 -15.44
C GLU A 88 3.87 4.98 -15.79
N ILE A 89 4.73 3.97 -15.92
CA ILE A 89 4.31 2.60 -16.26
C ILE A 89 3.44 1.97 -15.16
N ASN A 90 3.66 2.32 -13.89
CA ASN A 90 2.85 1.82 -12.79
C ASN A 90 1.61 2.67 -12.48
N SER A 91 1.42 3.79 -13.18
CA SER A 91 0.28 4.68 -13.00
C SER A 91 -1.03 3.99 -13.35
N ASP A 92 -2.12 4.51 -12.80
CA ASP A 92 -3.45 4.02 -13.15
C ASP A 92 -3.80 4.33 -14.61
N GLU A 93 -3.32 5.46 -15.14
CA GLU A 93 -3.51 5.87 -16.52
C GLU A 93 -2.88 4.87 -17.49
N PHE A 94 -1.59 4.57 -17.31
CA PHE A 94 -0.89 3.63 -18.18
C PHE A 94 -1.50 2.23 -18.09
N ARG A 95 -1.85 1.78 -16.88
CA ARG A 95 -2.56 0.49 -16.72
C ARG A 95 -3.88 0.46 -17.46
N HIS A 96 -4.63 1.55 -17.45
CA HIS A 96 -5.88 1.63 -18.19
C HIS A 96 -5.64 1.59 -19.71
N GLN A 97 -4.54 2.18 -20.20
CA GLN A 97 -4.16 2.11 -21.62
C GLN A 97 -3.82 0.68 -22.06
N ILE A 98 -3.17 -0.11 -21.19
CA ILE A 98 -2.82 -1.51 -21.49
C ILE A 98 -3.90 -2.52 -21.07
N GLY A 99 -5.12 -2.07 -20.74
CA GLY A 99 -6.25 -2.96 -20.40
C GLY A 99 -6.22 -3.58 -19.01
N LEU A 100 -5.36 -3.10 -18.11
CA LEU A 100 -5.23 -3.55 -16.71
C LEU A 100 -5.90 -2.59 -15.69
N GLY A 101 -6.65 -1.60 -16.18
CA GLY A 101 -7.47 -0.70 -15.36
C GLY A 101 -8.78 -1.36 -14.92
N GLU A 102 -9.45 -0.79 -13.90
CA GLU A 102 -10.79 -1.26 -13.54
C GLU A 102 -11.75 -1.14 -14.74
N PRO A 103 -12.56 -2.18 -15.02
CA PRO A 103 -13.54 -2.10 -16.09
C PRO A 103 -14.51 -0.96 -15.77
N LYS A 104 -14.67 -0.01 -16.72
CA LYS A 104 -15.67 1.05 -16.58
C LYS A 104 -17.03 0.38 -16.38
N LYS A 105 -17.63 0.54 -15.19
CA LYS A 105 -19.02 0.10 -14.95
C LYS A 105 -19.89 0.68 -16.05
N SER A 106 -20.52 -0.20 -16.83
CA SER A 106 -21.45 0.19 -17.89
C SER A 106 -22.52 1.12 -17.30
N LEU A 107 -23.02 2.07 -18.10
CA LEU A 107 -24.06 3.01 -17.68
C LEU A 107 -25.27 2.29 -17.07
N PHE A 108 -25.60 1.11 -17.59
CA PHE A 108 -26.65 0.24 -17.04
C PHE A 108 -26.31 -0.26 -15.63
N ALA A 109 -25.08 -0.73 -15.39
CA ALA A 109 -24.67 -1.18 -14.06
C ALA A 109 -24.74 -0.05 -13.00
N LYS A 110 -24.44 1.20 -13.39
CA LYS A 110 -24.58 2.37 -12.50
C LYS A 110 -26.05 2.73 -12.20
N LEU A 111 -26.97 2.43 -13.11
CA LEU A 111 -28.41 2.67 -12.90
C LEU A 111 -29.02 1.64 -11.95
N PHE A 112 -28.55 0.39 -11.97
CA PHE A 112 -29.10 -0.70 -11.17
C PHE A 112 -28.43 -0.86 -9.78
N ASP A 113 -27.23 -0.33 -9.54
CA ASP A 113 -26.57 -0.26 -8.22
C ASP A 113 -27.21 0.77 -7.25
N ARG A 114 -28.20 1.57 -7.70
CA ARG A 114 -28.87 2.63 -6.92
C ARG A 114 -30.20 2.21 -6.26
N LYS A 115 -30.48 0.92 -6.11
CA LYS A 115 -31.64 0.42 -5.36
C LYS A 115 -31.23 -0.26 -4.06
#